data_AF-A0A151KYM3-F1
#
_entry.id   AF-A0A151KYM3-F1
#
_cell.length_a   1.000
_cell.length_b   1.000
_cell.length_c   1.000
_cell.angle_alpha   90.00
_cell.angle_beta   90.00
_cell.angle_gamma   90.00
#
_symmetry.space_group_name_H-M   'P 1'
#
loop_
_entity.id
_entity.type
_entity.pdbx_description
1 polymer ?
#
loop_
_entity_poly.entity_id
_entity_poly.type
_entity_poly.pdbx_seq_one_letter_code
_entity_poly.pdbx_strand_id
1 'polypeptide(L)' 'MTYEQVLSYFHTQKKVAAILGLKQPAVAQWKGRKDGLIPELQARKLAEQYPDLEFDAQAYKKH' A
#
# COMPACT_ATOMS: atom_id res chain seq x y z
N MET A 1 0.62 4.62 -5.74
CA MET A 1 0.97 4.36 -4.33
C MET A 1 1.85 3.12 -4.23
N THR A 2 3.09 3.27 -3.80
CA THR A 2 4.06 2.15 -3.72
C THR A 2 4.19 1.59 -2.31
N TYR A 3 4.73 0.37 -2.22
CA TYR A 3 5.08 -0.25 -0.94
C TYR A 3 6.03 0.65 -0.12
N GLU A 4 7.01 1.26 -0.79
CA GLU A 4 7.98 2.14 -0.14
C GLU A 4 7.34 3.43 0.39
N GLN A 5 6.43 4.06 -0.36
CA GLN A 5 5.68 5.22 0.13
C GLN A 5 4.90 4.88 1.41
N VAL A 6 4.16 3.78 1.38
CA VAL A 6 3.33 3.35 2.50
C VAL A 6 4.20 3.00 3.71
N LEU A 7 5.32 2.30 3.50
CA LEU A 7 6.23 1.96 4.58
C LEU A 7 6.98 3.18 5.13
N SER A 8 7.30 4.17 4.28
CA SER A 8 7.89 5.45 4.70
C SER A 8 6.94 6.23 5.61
N TYR A 9 5.65 6.30 5.24
CA TYR A 9 4.62 6.99 6.01
C TYR A 9 4.30 6.31 7.36
N PHE A 10 4.08 4.98 7.35
CA PHE A 10 3.68 4.25 8.56
C PHE A 10 4.86 3.66 9.35
N HIS A 11 6.09 3.79 8.84
CA HIS A 11 7.37 3.28 9.36
C HIS A 11 7.50 1.74 9.49
N THR A 12 6.40 1.00 9.61
CA THR A 12 6.42 -0.45 9.86
C THR A 12 5.32 -1.19 9.13
N GLN A 13 5.63 -2.39 8.62
CA GLN A 13 4.64 -3.27 7.98
C GLN A 13 3.53 -3.70 8.94
N LYS A 14 3.85 -3.86 10.23
CA LYS A 14 2.90 -4.27 11.27
C LYS A 14 1.76 -3.25 11.42
N LYS A 15 2.06 -1.95 11.39
CA LYS A 15 1.04 -0.88 11.44
C LYS A 15 0.15 -0.90 10.21
N VAL A 16 0.75 -1.01 9.01
CA VAL A 16 0.02 -1.11 7.74
C VAL A 16 -0.93 -2.32 7.73
N ALA A 17 -0.45 -3.47 8.22
CA ALA A 17 -1.24 -4.69 8.33
C ALA A 17 -2.43 -4.50 9.28
N ALA A 18 -2.22 -3.86 10.44
CA ALA A 18 -3.29 -3.58 11.40
C ALA A 18 -4.35 -2.63 10.82
N ILE A 19 -3.95 -1.53 10.16
CA ILE A 19 -4.86 -0.55 9.53
C ILE A 19 -5.72 -1.22 8.46
N LEU A 20 -5.12 -2.10 7.67
CA LEU A 20 -5.81 -2.77 6.57
C LEU A 20 -6.54 -4.05 7.00
N GLY A 21 -6.44 -4.45 8.26
CA GLY A 21 -7.00 -5.72 8.76
C GLY A 21 -6.36 -6.95 8.10
N LEU A 22 -5.11 -6.83 7.66
CA LEU A 22 -4.37 -7.89 6.98
C LEU A 22 -3.37 -8.55 7.93
N LYS A 23 -2.92 -9.76 7.55
CA LYS A 23 -1.77 -10.38 8.22
C LYS A 23 -0.46 -9.75 7.71
N GLN A 24 0.50 -9.53 8.60
CA GLN A 24 1.81 -8.94 8.24
C GLN A 24 2.51 -9.63 7.04
N PRO A 25 2.48 -10.97 6.87
CA PRO A 25 3.06 -11.61 5.68
C PRO A 25 2.44 -11.15 4.36
N ALA A 26 1.14 -10.82 4.34
CA ALA A 26 0.48 -10.30 3.14
C ALA A 26 1.04 -8.94 2.73
N VAL A 27 1.39 -8.09 3.71
CA VAL A 27 2.05 -6.80 3.48
C VAL A 27 3.50 -7.00 3.03
N ALA A 28 4.20 -7.99 3.59
CA ALA A 28 5.58 -8.30 3.21
C ALA A 28 5.69 -8.75 1.73
N GLN A 29 4.68 -9.45 1.21
CA GLN A 29 4.62 -9.87 -0.20
C GLN A 29 4.60 -8.70 -1.19
N TRP A 30 4.29 -7.47 -0.75
CA TRP A 30 4.28 -6.30 -1.63
C TRP A 30 5.69 -5.79 -1.96
N LYS A 31 6.68 -6.04 -1.08
CA LYS A 31 8.08 -5.59 -1.26
C LYS A 31 8.75 -6.15 -2.53
N GLY A 32 8.21 -7.23 -3.10
CA GLY A 32 8.77 -7.91 -4.29
C GLY A 32 7.91 -7.82 -5.55
N ARG A 33 6.89 -6.95 -5.59
CA ARG A 33 6.06 -6.80 -6.79
C ARG A 33 6.86 -6.05 -7.88
N LYS A 34 6.78 -6.52 -9.12
CA LYS A 34 7.53 -5.96 -10.28
C LYS A 34 7.30 -4.46 -10.45
N ASP A 35 6.10 -4.01 -10.13
CA ASP A 35 5.69 -2.62 -10.34
C ASP A 35 5.85 -1.76 -9.07
N GLY A 36 6.30 -2.35 -7.96
CA GLY A 36 6.44 -1.67 -6.66
C GLY A 36 5.13 -1.21 -6.01
N LEU A 37 4.00 -1.39 -6.71
CA LEU A 37 2.66 -1.02 -6.28
C LEU A 37 2.09 -2.03 -5.28
N ILE A 38 1.54 -1.51 -4.19
CA ILE A 38 0.66 -2.31 -3.32
C ILE A 38 -0.65 -2.59 -4.06
N PRO A 39 -1.44 -3.63 -3.72
CA PRO A 39 -2.65 -3.92 -4.45
C PRO A 39 -3.68 -2.77 -4.37
N GLU A 40 -4.41 -2.55 -5.47
CA GLU A 40 -5.25 -1.37 -5.68
C GLU A 40 -6.27 -1.17 -4.55
N LEU A 41 -6.95 -2.24 -4.14
CA LEU A 41 -7.97 -2.19 -3.09
C LEU A 41 -7.40 -1.63 -1.77
N GLN A 42 -6.17 -2.01 -1.43
CA GLN A 42 -5.46 -1.59 -0.23
C GLN A 42 -4.98 -0.14 -0.38
N ALA A 43 -4.48 0.22 -1.55
CA ALA A 43 -4.07 1.59 -1.86
C ALA A 43 -5.26 2.57 -1.75
N ARG A 44 -6.43 2.19 -2.28
CA ARG A 44 -7.66 2.98 -2.16
C ARG A 44 -8.13 3.11 -0.71
N LYS A 45 -8.11 2.02 0.05
CA LYS A 45 -8.44 2.07 1.50
C LYS A 45 -7.50 2.94 2.31
N LEU A 46 -6.20 2.96 1.96
CA LEU A 46 -5.24 3.85 2.61
C LEU A 46 -5.48 5.30 2.20
N ALA A 47 -5.70 5.60 0.92
CA ALA A 47 -5.95 6.97 0.46
C ALA A 47 -7.27 7.55 1.00
N GLU A 48 -8.30 6.72 1.17
CA GLU A 48 -9.57 7.14 1.76
C GLU A 48 -9.41 7.55 3.24
N GLN A 49 -8.62 6.80 4.00
CA GLN A 49 -8.37 7.09 5.43
C GLN A 49 -7.25 8.10 5.67
N TYR A 50 -6.30 8.21 4.72
CA TYR A 50 -5.09 9.01 4.80
C TYR A 50 -4.89 9.74 3.47
N PRO A 51 -5.54 10.90 3.26
CA PRO A 51 -5.48 11.63 2.00
C PRO A 51 -4.06 12.14 1.64
N ASP A 52 -3.16 12.24 2.62
CA ASP A 52 -1.73 12.51 2.41
C ASP A 52 -1.01 11.41 1.61
N LEU A 53 -1.56 10.20 1.57
CA LEU A 53 -1.05 9.11 0.74
C LEU A 53 -1.66 9.18 -0.66
N GLU A 54 -0.89 9.70 -1.60
CA GLU A 54 -1.34 9.85 -2.98
C GLU A 54 -1.62 8.51 -3.66
N PHE A 55 -2.87 8.34 -4.10
CA PHE A 55 -3.31 7.22 -4.93
C PHE A 55 -3.32 7.62 -6.41
N ASP A 56 -2.22 7.34 -7.10
CA ASP A 56 -2.16 7.49 -8.55
C ASP A 56 -2.94 6.36 -9.25
N ALA A 57 -4.21 6.61 -9.58
CA ALA A 57 -5.08 5.64 -10.27
C ALA A 57 -4.58 5.28 -11.69
N GLN A 58 -3.78 6.14 -12.31
CA GLN A 58 -3.24 5.88 -13.65
C GLN A 58 -2.21 4.75 -13.65
N ALA A 59 -1.35 4.67 -12.64
CA ALA A 59 -0.40 3.58 -12.44
C ALA A 59 -1.09 2.21 -12.31
N TYR A 60 -2.33 2.17 -11.80
CA TYR A 60 -3.11 0.94 -11.65
C TYR A 60 -3.91 0.55 -12.90
N LYS A 61 -4.15 1.47 -13.84
CA LYS A 61 -4.97 1.22 -15.05
C LYS A 61 -4.22 0.44 -16.16
N LYS A 62 -2.90 0.28 -16.05
CA LYS A 62 -2.02 -0.35 -17.06
C LYS A 62 -1.59 -1.80 -16.74
N HIS A 63 -2.06 -2.37 -15.62
CA HIS A 63 -1.75 -3.73 -15.15
C HIS A 63 -3.01 -4.59 -15.02
#